data_AF-A0A1W4XGN3-F1
#
_entry.id   AF-A0A1W4XGN3-F1
#
_cell.length_a   1.000
_cell.length_b   1.000
_cell.length_c   1.000
_cell.angle_alpha   90.00
_cell.angle_beta   90.00
_cell.angle_gamma   90.00
#
_symmetry.space_group_name_H-M   'P 1'
#
loop_
_entity.id
_entity.type
_entity.pdbx_description
1 polymer ?
#
loop_
_entity_poly.entity_id
_entity_poly.type
_entity_poly.pdbx_seq_one_letter_code
_entity_poly.pdbx_strand_id
1 'polypeptide(L)'
;MNASRSTIKNLRNFTHMRDIHLSTINCKKVIAKNGKNSSSTRWLTRQLSDPYVEKSKTMNLRCRSAFKLIEIDDKYRFLTAGQVVIDCGAAPGSWTQVAVKRVNAVALNPQEPRGIVISIDKQPIYPIEEMPILHNKRHMQS
;
A
#
# COMPACT_ATOMS: atom_id res chain seq x y z
N MET A 1 -8.11 -5.94 65.11
CA MET A 1 -7.30 -4.72 64.92
C MET A 1 -5.87 -5.13 64.60
N ASN A 2 -5.37 -4.68 63.44
CA ASN A 2 -3.98 -4.46 62.99
C ASN A 2 -2.90 -5.50 63.39
N ALA A 3 -2.39 -6.32 62.47
CA ALA A 3 -1.46 -6.03 61.36
C ALA A 3 0.02 -6.25 61.73
N SER A 4 0.67 -7.11 60.93
CA SER A 4 1.94 -6.87 60.22
C SER A 4 3.05 -7.91 60.43
N ARG A 5 3.42 -8.57 59.32
CA ARG A 5 4.76 -8.79 58.74
C ARG A 5 5.91 -9.17 59.69
N SER A 6 6.80 -10.12 59.45
CA SER A 6 7.31 -10.79 58.23
C SER A 6 8.27 -11.90 58.72
N THR A 7 8.67 -12.89 57.92
CA THR A 7 10.03 -12.93 57.36
C THR A 7 10.16 -14.02 56.29
N ILE A 8 10.85 -13.62 55.23
CA ILE A 8 11.15 -14.24 53.95
C ILE A 8 12.22 -15.34 54.05
N LYS A 9 12.12 -16.36 53.20
CA LYS A 9 13.15 -17.02 52.34
C LYS A 9 12.47 -18.25 51.71
N ASN A 10 12.49 -18.51 50.42
CA ASN A 10 13.72 -18.83 49.69
C ASN A 10 13.55 -18.77 48.15
N LEU A 11 14.71 -18.71 47.52
CA LEU A 11 15.10 -18.26 46.19
C LEU A 11 14.57 -19.02 44.96
N ARG A 12 14.37 -18.21 43.90
CA ARG A 12 14.80 -18.35 42.50
C ARG A 12 14.58 -19.70 41.80
N ASN A 13 13.88 -19.64 40.65
CA ASN A 13 14.53 -19.94 39.37
C ASN A 13 13.85 -19.20 38.21
N PHE A 14 14.70 -18.45 37.50
CA PHE A 14 14.42 -17.60 36.37
C PHE A 14 14.98 -18.31 35.13
N THR A 15 14.10 -18.82 34.27
CA THR A 15 14.34 -19.27 32.89
C THR A 15 12.98 -19.17 32.19
N HIS A 16 12.63 -18.11 31.48
CA HIS A 16 13.09 -17.73 30.14
C HIS A 16 13.19 -18.92 29.18
N MET A 17 12.15 -19.09 28.34
CA MET A 17 12.13 -19.69 27.00
C MET A 17 10.73 -20.25 26.71
N ARG A 18 10.13 -20.17 25.53
CA ARG A 18 10.30 -19.41 24.29
C ARG A 18 9.11 -19.89 23.41
N ASP A 19 8.52 -18.95 22.67
CA ASP A 19 7.98 -19.15 21.33
C ASP A 19 6.76 -20.07 21.13
N ILE A 20 5.56 -19.48 21.19
CA ILE A 20 4.42 -19.94 20.38
C ILE A 20 4.80 -19.66 18.92
N HIS A 21 5.34 -20.68 18.26
CA HIS A 21 5.64 -20.66 16.83
C HIS A 21 4.32 -20.57 16.05
N LEU A 22 3.88 -19.34 15.76
CA LEU A 22 2.92 -19.08 14.69
C LEU A 22 3.65 -19.40 13.38
N SER A 23 3.70 -20.68 13.01
CA SER A 23 4.06 -21.05 11.65
C SER A 23 3.10 -20.32 10.75
N THR A 24 3.65 -19.37 9.99
CA THR A 24 2.97 -18.58 8.97
C THR A 24 1.96 -19.46 8.25
N ILE A 25 0.67 -19.26 8.55
CA ILE A 25 -0.38 -19.79 7.69
C ILE A 25 -0.20 -19.03 6.39
N ASN A 26 0.51 -19.63 5.44
CA ASN A 26 0.49 -19.20 4.06
C ASN A 26 -0.92 -19.49 3.55
N CYS A 27 -1.84 -18.57 3.84
CA CYS A 27 -3.17 -18.53 3.28
C CYS A 27 -3.04 -18.21 1.78
N LYS A 28 -2.58 -19.19 1.00
CA LYS A 28 -2.87 -19.22 -0.42
C LYS A 28 -4.39 -19.29 -0.50
N LYS A 29 -5.02 -18.17 -0.85
CA LYS A 29 -6.46 -18.08 -1.08
C LYS A 29 -6.83 -19.05 -2.19
N VAL A 30 -7.21 -20.28 -1.82
CA VAL A 30 -7.74 -21.26 -2.76
C VAL A 30 -9.10 -20.74 -3.17
N ILE A 31 -9.19 -20.20 -4.39
CA ILE A 31 -10.46 -19.73 -4.93
C ILE A 31 -11.33 -20.95 -5.18
N ALA A 32 -12.38 -21.11 -4.39
CA ALA A 32 -13.35 -22.19 -4.53
C ALA A 32 -13.88 -22.27 -5.98
N LYS A 33 -13.91 -23.49 -6.52
CA LYS A 33 -14.25 -23.84 -7.92
C LYS A 33 -15.75 -23.86 -8.21
N ASN A 34 -16.60 -23.35 -7.32
CA ASN A 34 -18.05 -23.51 -7.50
C ASN A 34 -18.55 -22.54 -8.58
N GLY A 35 -18.93 -23.10 -9.74
CA GLY A 35 -19.70 -22.42 -10.80
C GLY A 35 -18.92 -21.53 -11.78
N LYS A 36 -17.58 -21.59 -11.86
CA LYS A 36 -16.79 -20.72 -12.76
C LYS A 36 -16.28 -21.47 -13.99
N ASN A 37 -16.49 -20.92 -15.18
CA ASN A 37 -15.99 -21.45 -16.45
C ASN A 37 -14.46 -21.67 -16.41
N SER A 38 -13.99 -22.70 -17.12
CA SER A 38 -12.56 -23.11 -17.15
C SER A 38 -11.62 -21.96 -17.55
N SER A 39 -12.06 -21.11 -18.48
CA SER A 39 -11.37 -19.89 -18.91
C SER A 39 -11.24 -18.84 -17.80
N SER A 40 -12.30 -18.59 -17.03
CA SER A 40 -12.31 -17.67 -15.90
C SER A 40 -11.37 -18.14 -14.79
N THR A 41 -11.35 -19.44 -14.49
CA THR A 41 -10.40 -20.02 -13.52
C THR A 41 -8.95 -19.78 -13.96
N ARG A 42 -8.64 -20.01 -15.25
CA ARG A 42 -7.30 -19.79 -15.79
C ARG A 42 -6.88 -18.31 -15.77
N TRP A 43 -7.80 -17.38 -16.02
CA TRP A 43 -7.55 -15.95 -15.90
C TRP A 43 -7.21 -15.54 -14.47
N LEU A 44 -7.98 -16.02 -13.48
CA LEU A 44 -7.71 -15.74 -12.07
C LEU A 44 -6.36 -16.30 -11.64
N THR A 45 -6.02 -17.54 -12.03
CA THR A 45 -4.71 -18.13 -11.73
C THR A 45 -3.57 -17.29 -12.30
N ARG A 46 -3.70 -16.76 -13.52
CA ARG A 46 -2.69 -15.88 -14.12
C ARG A 46 -2.55 -14.55 -13.38
N GLN A 47 -3.66 -13.91 -13.01
CA GLN A 47 -3.61 -12.67 -12.23
C GLN A 47 -2.97 -12.87 -10.85
N LEU A 48 -3.27 -13.99 -10.19
CA LEU A 48 -2.68 -14.32 -8.88
C LEU A 48 -1.20 -14.68 -8.93
N SER A 49 -0.72 -15.16 -10.08
CA SER A 49 0.69 -15.52 -10.29
C SER A 49 1.52 -14.41 -10.92
N ASP A 50 0.95 -13.21 -11.08
CA ASP A 50 1.67 -12.08 -11.66
C ASP A 50 2.70 -11.52 -10.66
N PRO A 51 4.00 -11.51 -11.00
CA PRO A 51 5.05 -11.02 -10.11
C PRO A 51 4.88 -9.53 -9.74
N TYR A 52 4.22 -8.73 -10.59
CA TYR A 52 3.98 -7.32 -10.30
C TYR A 52 2.93 -7.12 -9.21
N VAL A 53 2.07 -8.10 -8.94
CA VAL A 53 1.15 -8.05 -7.79
C VAL A 53 1.96 -8.10 -6.50
N GLU A 54 2.88 -9.04 -6.37
CA GLU A 54 3.76 -9.11 -5.19
C GLU A 54 4.69 -7.91 -5.11
N LYS A 55 5.30 -7.50 -6.24
CA LYS A 55 6.15 -6.31 -6.28
C LYS A 55 5.41 -5.04 -5.85
N SER A 56 4.13 -4.90 -6.24
CA SER A 56 3.32 -3.74 -5.84
C SER A 56 3.12 -3.69 -4.33
N LYS A 57 2.91 -4.84 -3.68
CA LYS A 57 2.80 -4.93 -2.22
C LYS A 57 4.12 -4.58 -1.54
N THR A 58 5.24 -5.13 -2.02
CA THR A 58 6.57 -4.84 -1.48
C THR A 58 6.92 -3.36 -1.58
N MET A 59 6.52 -2.69 -2.67
CA MET A 59 6.79 -1.26 -2.91
C MET A 59 5.69 -0.33 -2.36
N ASN A 60 4.72 -0.85 -1.62
CA ASN A 60 3.56 -0.11 -1.09
C ASN A 60 2.80 0.70 -2.16
N LEU A 61 2.67 0.13 -3.36
CA LEU A 61 1.89 0.67 -4.47
C LEU A 61 0.50 0.06 -4.45
N ARG A 62 -0.55 0.87 -4.62
CA ARG A 62 -1.94 0.41 -4.52
C ARG A 62 -2.33 -0.64 -5.56
N CYS A 63 -1.68 -0.65 -6.73
CA CYS A 63 -1.95 -1.57 -7.83
C CYS A 63 -0.69 -1.77 -8.67
N ARG A 64 -0.64 -2.93 -9.36
CA ARG A 64 0.42 -3.26 -10.33
C ARG A 64 0.50 -2.31 -11.53
N SER A 65 -0.55 -1.54 -11.82
CA SER A 65 -0.56 -0.58 -12.93
C SER A 65 0.46 0.56 -12.75
N ALA A 66 0.90 0.86 -11.52
CA ALA A 66 1.94 1.86 -11.25
C ALA A 66 3.24 1.58 -12.01
N PHE A 67 3.59 0.31 -12.21
CA PHE A 67 4.81 -0.07 -12.93
C PHE A 67 4.81 0.39 -14.37
N LYS A 68 3.64 0.49 -15.01
CA LYS A 68 3.55 1.03 -16.38
C LYS A 68 4.00 2.49 -16.41
N LEU A 69 3.52 3.31 -15.48
CA LEU A 69 3.90 4.72 -15.43
C LEU A 69 5.38 4.89 -15.09
N ILE A 70 5.89 4.09 -14.13
CA ILE A 70 7.32 4.05 -13.79
C ILE A 70 8.15 3.72 -15.03
N GLU A 71 7.84 2.64 -15.75
CA GLU A 71 8.59 2.20 -16.93
C GLU A 71 8.54 3.22 -18.07
N ILE A 72 7.37 3.83 -18.31
CA ILE A 72 7.21 4.87 -19.35
C ILE A 72 8.01 6.11 -18.96
N ASP A 73 7.92 6.56 -17.71
CA ASP A 73 8.65 7.74 -17.25
C ASP A 73 10.16 7.50 -17.17
N ASP A 74 10.61 6.31 -16.79
CA ASP A 74 12.04 5.95 -16.81
C ASP A 74 12.61 6.00 -18.24
N LYS A 75 11.77 5.65 -19.24
CA LYS A 75 12.16 5.66 -20.65
C LYS A 75 12.13 7.07 -21.27
N TYR A 76 11.08 7.84 -21.01
CA TYR A 76 10.82 9.11 -21.69
C TYR A 76 11.08 10.35 -20.84
N ARG A 77 11.22 10.20 -19.51
CA ARG A 77 11.52 11.25 -18.53
C ARG A 77 10.64 12.49 -18.70
N PHE A 78 9.33 12.26 -18.78
CA PHE A 78 8.37 13.32 -19.07
C PHE A 78 7.76 13.93 -17.81
N LEU A 79 7.81 13.21 -16.68
CA LEU A 79 7.47 13.75 -15.36
C LEU A 79 8.72 14.40 -14.76
N THR A 80 8.69 15.73 -14.65
CA THR A 80 9.78 16.49 -14.04
C THR A 80 9.27 17.23 -12.80
N ALA A 81 10.17 17.49 -11.85
CA ALA A 81 9.86 18.32 -10.69
C ALA A 81 9.27 19.68 -11.11
N GLY A 82 8.30 20.18 -10.35
CA GLY A 82 7.64 21.45 -10.61
C GLY A 82 6.47 21.41 -11.60
N GLN A 83 6.26 20.29 -12.30
CA GLN A 83 5.15 20.17 -13.23
C GLN A 83 3.79 20.03 -12.54
N VAL A 84 2.76 20.44 -13.28
CA VAL A 84 1.36 20.17 -12.94
C VAL A 84 0.88 18.97 -13.75
N VAL A 85 0.40 17.94 -13.06
CA VAL A 85 -0.06 16.68 -13.65
C VAL A 85 -1.51 16.44 -13.29
N ILE A 86 -2.30 16.01 -14.27
CA ILE A 86 -3.69 15.60 -14.09
C ILE A 86 -3.78 14.09 -14.32
N ASP A 87 -4.19 13.34 -13.31
CA ASP A 87 -4.43 11.89 -13.37
C ASP A 87 -5.93 11.63 -13.55
N CYS A 88 -6.31 11.22 -14.76
CA CYS A 88 -7.70 10.95 -15.15
C CYS A 88 -8.02 9.47 -15.03
N GLY A 89 -9.10 9.12 -14.33
CA GLY A 89 -9.38 7.71 -14.02
C GLY A 89 -8.45 7.19 -12.94
N ALA A 90 -8.15 8.04 -11.96
CA ALA A 90 -7.09 7.81 -11.00
C ALA A 90 -7.41 6.70 -9.98
N ALA A 91 -8.66 6.32 -9.72
CA ALA A 91 -8.99 5.33 -8.69
C ALA A 91 -8.39 3.95 -9.03
N PRO A 92 -7.66 3.30 -8.10
CA PRO A 92 -7.54 3.61 -6.67
C PRO A 92 -6.36 4.55 -6.29
N GLY A 93 -5.56 5.03 -7.23
CA GLY A 93 -4.57 6.11 -7.01
C GLY A 93 -3.12 5.73 -7.31
N SER A 94 -2.86 4.59 -7.96
CA SER A 94 -1.48 4.07 -8.11
C SER A 94 -0.60 4.90 -9.03
N TRP A 95 -1.18 5.53 -10.07
CA TRP A 95 -0.44 6.45 -10.94
C TRP A 95 -0.17 7.78 -10.21
N THR A 96 -1.18 8.29 -9.51
CA THR A 96 -1.02 9.42 -8.58
C THR A 96 0.14 9.22 -7.60
N GLN A 97 0.28 8.04 -6.96
CA GLN A 97 1.41 7.75 -6.05
C GLN A 97 2.78 7.96 -6.70
N VAL A 98 2.90 7.59 -7.97
CA VAL A 98 4.15 7.73 -8.74
C VAL A 98 4.34 9.18 -9.14
N ALA A 99 3.32 9.81 -9.73
CA ALA A 99 3.37 11.19 -10.19
C ALA A 99 3.76 12.17 -9.07
N VAL A 100 3.16 12.03 -7.88
CA VAL A 100 3.44 12.88 -6.71
C VAL A 100 4.93 12.88 -6.35
N LYS A 101 5.59 11.71 -6.42
CA LYS A 101 7.02 11.58 -6.17
C LYS A 101 7.85 12.20 -7.30
N ARG A 102 7.50 11.90 -8.56
CA ARG A 102 8.26 12.35 -9.75
C ARG A 102 8.24 13.86 -9.93
N VAL A 103 7.12 14.53 -9.63
CA VAL A 103 6.99 15.99 -9.78
C VAL A 103 7.29 16.77 -8.50
N ASN A 104 7.78 16.10 -7.45
CA ASN A 104 8.09 16.69 -6.15
C ASN A 104 6.89 17.43 -5.51
N ALA A 105 5.67 16.89 -5.63
CA ALA A 105 4.45 17.59 -5.18
C ALA A 105 4.35 17.74 -3.64
N VAL A 106 5.07 16.89 -2.90
CA VAL A 106 5.16 16.96 -1.43
C VAL A 106 6.47 17.60 -0.93
N ALA A 107 7.26 18.19 -1.84
CA ALA A 107 8.55 18.79 -1.51
C ALA A 107 9.53 17.84 -0.78
N LEU A 108 9.65 16.58 -1.25
CA LEU A 108 10.63 15.63 -0.74
C LEU A 108 12.07 16.12 -0.96
N ASN A 109 12.31 16.78 -2.08
CA ASN A 109 13.58 17.44 -2.38
C ASN A 109 13.40 18.96 -2.26
N PRO A 110 13.99 19.61 -1.23
CA PRO A 110 13.91 21.07 -1.05
C PRO A 110 14.60 21.88 -2.16
N GLN A 111 15.51 21.26 -2.91
CA GLN A 111 16.28 21.94 -3.97
C GLN A 111 15.56 21.94 -5.32
N GLU A 112 14.46 21.19 -5.44
CA GLU A 112 13.67 21.08 -6.67
C GLU A 112 12.36 21.84 -6.55
N PRO A 113 11.83 22.39 -7.66
CA PRO A 113 10.54 23.06 -7.65
C PRO A 113 9.42 22.08 -7.27
N ARG A 114 8.45 22.57 -6.50
CA ARG A 114 7.30 21.78 -6.07
C ARG A 114 6.26 21.72 -7.19
N GLY A 115 5.93 20.52 -7.64
CA GLY A 115 4.85 20.28 -8.60
C GLY A 115 3.47 20.15 -7.95
N ILE A 116 2.47 19.88 -8.78
CA ILE A 116 1.08 19.67 -8.34
C ILE A 116 0.54 18.43 -9.05
N VAL A 117 -0.18 17.59 -8.32
CA VAL A 117 -0.92 16.46 -8.90
C VAL A 117 -2.40 16.59 -8.55
N ILE A 118 -3.24 16.57 -9.57
CA ILE A 118 -4.70 16.62 -9.45
C ILE A 118 -5.26 15.28 -9.91
N SER A 119 -5.97 14.59 -9.03
CA SER A 119 -6.48 13.25 -9.32
C SER A 119 -8.00 13.26 -9.45
N ILE A 120 -8.50 12.84 -10.62
CA ILE A 120 -9.91 12.91 -10.97
C ILE A 120 -10.41 11.51 -11.29
N ASP A 121 -11.48 11.10 -10.60
CA ASP A 121 -12.17 9.85 -10.88
C ASP A 121 -13.66 9.94 -10.55
N LYS A 122 -14.44 9.03 -11.15
CA LYS A 122 -15.83 8.77 -10.78
C LYS A 122 -15.94 7.94 -9.49
N GLN A 123 -14.92 7.21 -9.08
CA GLN A 123 -14.87 6.46 -7.84
C GLN A 123 -14.11 7.26 -6.79
N PRO A 124 -14.40 7.09 -5.50
CA PRO A 124 -13.62 7.72 -4.46
C PRO A 124 -12.17 7.20 -4.49
N ILE A 125 -11.22 8.12 -4.32
CA ILE A 125 -9.81 7.79 -4.12
C ILE A 125 -9.56 7.92 -2.64
N TYR A 126 -9.16 6.83 -1.99
CA TYR A 126 -8.77 6.89 -0.58
C TYR A 126 -7.57 7.83 -0.41
N PRO A 127 -7.47 8.61 0.67
CA PRO A 127 -6.29 9.46 0.91
C PRO A 127 -5.02 8.63 0.81
N ILE A 128 -4.07 9.08 -0.01
CA ILE A 128 -2.77 8.43 -0.12
C ILE A 128 -1.95 8.92 1.06
N GLU A 129 -1.46 7.98 1.88
CA GLU A 129 -0.68 8.30 3.07
C GLU A 129 0.48 9.24 2.71
N GLU A 130 0.67 10.25 3.56
CA GLU A 130 1.77 11.22 3.48
C GLU A 130 1.76 12.14 2.25
N MET A 131 0.65 12.19 1.48
CA MET A 131 0.56 12.99 0.27
C MET A 131 -0.63 13.97 0.27
N PRO A 132 -0.41 15.30 0.21
CA PRO A 132 -1.46 16.27 -0.03
C PRO A 132 -1.94 16.14 -1.48
N ILE A 133 -3.00 15.36 -1.68
CA ILE A 133 -3.63 15.16 -2.99
C ILE A 133 -4.96 15.90 -3.01
N LEU A 134 -5.13 16.72 -4.04
CA LEU A 134 -6.42 17.28 -4.40
C LEU A 134 -7.18 16.21 -5.19
N HIS A 135 -8.15 15.58 -4.54
CA HIS A 135 -9.07 14.65 -5.16
C HIS A 135 -10.51 15.15 -4.99
N ASN A 136 -11.41 14.62 -5.83
CA ASN A 136 -12.83 14.89 -5.70
C ASN A 136 -13.33 14.36 -4.33
N LYS A 137 -13.65 15.26 -3.40
CA LYS A 137 -14.33 14.92 -2.15
C LYS A 137 -15.81 14.75 -2.47
N ARG A 138 -16.23 13.53 -2.78
CA ARG A 138 -17.66 13.23 -2.63
C ARG A 138 -17.95 13.17 -1.15
N HIS A 139 -18.89 13.97 -0.68
CA HIS A 139 -19.50 13.79 0.62
C HIS A 139 -19.99 12.34 0.70
N MET A 140 -19.29 11.50 1.46
CA MET A 140 -19.85 10.24 1.92
C MET A 140 -20.92 10.62 2.94
N GLN A 141 -22.14 10.89 2.48
CA GLN A 141 -23.30 10.81 3.34
C GLN A 141 -23.54 9.31 3.57
N SER A 142 -23.28 8.87 4.80
CA SER A 142 -23.73 7.59 5.36
C SER A 142 -25.20 7.67 5.71
#